data_AF-A0A4S8RBX4-F1
#
_entry.id   AF-A0A4S8RBX4-F1
#
_cell.length_a   1.000
_cell.length_b   1.000
_cell.length_c   1.000
_cell.angle_alpha   90.00
_cell.angle_beta   90.00
_cell.angle_gamma   90.00
#
_symmetry.space_group_name_H-M   'P 1'
#
loop_
_entity.id
_entity.type
_entity.pdbx_description
1 polymer ?
#
loop_
_entity_poly.entity_id
_entity_poly.type
_entity_poly.pdbx_seq_one_letter_code
_entity_poly.pdbx_strand_id
1 'polypeptide(L)'
;MDPSSTPSPPKLQIAHVLADLNILKQAPPRATLSFLRSLSTVSATIGERKTSIHSQPTSKFDRLGRRIPTPPSVIQSPSPPLKKHSSMDSIDLPETEESMRETRERRLERRRSSGRDEEFMRAKTLLAYYNNRHKLQEKGQRGMKMSQERVDKALDHITELNNSKPKQPFFFLKPPSSILPPNGGAVIRPKGVDLHYEVELALIMGKQVKNLEAENEKEAYDSIESYAMSIDMTARNAQNEAKKKGLPWDIAKGFDTFLPMSNIISKSQIPDPHNATVWLTVNNEHRQKDSTELMLYRIPRILSDISKVMTLEKGDIVLTGTPKGVGSVKPGDVMRVGISVGGKELEEGKIEVAVEESTSTYQFKET
;
A
#
# COMPACT_ATOMS: atom_id res chain seq x y z
N MET A 1 11.06 -38.08 -30.84
CA MET A 1 10.84 -36.63 -30.62
C MET A 1 11.79 -36.21 -29.52
N ASP A 2 12.55 -35.15 -29.78
CA ASP A 2 13.77 -34.73 -29.09
C ASP A 2 13.46 -33.96 -27.78
N PRO A 3 14.08 -34.27 -26.61
CA PRO A 3 13.75 -33.65 -25.33
C PRO A 3 14.62 -32.43 -24.97
N SER A 4 14.91 -31.50 -25.90
CA SER A 4 15.80 -30.35 -25.64
C SER A 4 15.27 -28.96 -26.06
N SER A 5 13.99 -28.66 -25.86
CA SER A 5 13.46 -27.31 -26.13
C SER A 5 12.98 -26.60 -24.85
N THR A 6 13.89 -25.89 -24.18
CA THR A 6 13.52 -24.82 -23.25
C THR A 6 13.18 -23.54 -24.03
N PRO A 7 12.09 -22.81 -23.72
CA PRO A 7 11.73 -21.59 -24.44
C PRO A 7 12.66 -20.42 -24.07
N SER A 8 13.10 -19.67 -25.09
CA SER A 8 13.89 -18.43 -24.94
C SER A 8 13.07 -17.29 -24.32
N PRO A 9 13.67 -16.38 -23.54
CA PRO A 9 12.97 -15.22 -22.99
C PRO A 9 12.62 -14.19 -24.08
N PRO A 10 11.55 -13.39 -23.90
CA PRO A 10 11.09 -12.45 -24.92
C PRO A 10 12.10 -11.32 -25.14
N LYS A 11 12.43 -11.05 -26.42
CA LYS A 11 13.25 -9.91 -26.85
C LYS A 11 12.46 -8.61 -26.62
N LEU A 12 12.99 -7.69 -25.80
CA LEU A 12 12.53 -6.30 -25.74
C LEU A 12 12.59 -5.68 -27.14
N GLN A 13 11.46 -5.20 -27.66
CA GLN A 13 11.39 -4.45 -28.91
C GLN A 13 12.00 -3.05 -28.72
N ILE A 14 13.01 -2.73 -29.53
CA ILE A 14 13.75 -1.46 -29.61
C ILE A 14 12.92 -0.33 -30.28
N ALA A 15 11.59 -0.45 -30.31
CA ALA A 15 10.72 0.49 -31.02
C ALA A 15 10.51 1.82 -30.28
N HIS A 16 10.67 1.88 -28.95
CA HIS A 16 10.45 3.12 -28.19
C HIS A 16 11.63 4.10 -28.17
N VAL A 17 12.86 3.66 -28.47
CA VAL A 17 14.04 4.56 -28.42
C VAL A 17 14.13 5.47 -29.65
N LEU A 18 13.48 5.11 -30.76
CA LEU A 18 13.52 5.92 -32.00
C LEU A 18 12.50 7.08 -32.00
N ALA A 19 11.48 7.05 -31.13
CA ALA A 19 10.51 8.14 -31.02
C ALA A 19 11.11 9.40 -30.38
N ASP A 20 12.05 9.24 -29.45
CA ASP A 20 12.68 10.36 -28.73
C ASP A 20 13.71 11.13 -29.57
N LEU A 21 14.31 10.51 -30.59
CA LEU A 21 15.28 11.19 -31.46
C LEU A 21 14.65 12.19 -32.44
N ASN A 22 13.36 12.03 -32.76
CA ASN A 22 12.66 12.97 -33.66
C ASN A 22 12.13 14.21 -32.92
N ILE A 23 11.90 14.12 -31.61
CA ILE A 23 11.44 15.24 -30.77
C ILE A 23 12.57 16.27 -30.58
N LEU A 24 13.83 15.84 -30.60
CA LEU A 24 15.00 16.72 -30.45
C LEU A 24 15.31 17.62 -31.66
N LYS A 25 14.64 17.45 -32.80
CA LYS A 25 14.83 18.33 -33.97
C LYS A 25 14.00 19.62 -33.93
N GLN A 26 13.12 19.77 -32.95
CA GLN A 26 12.20 20.92 -32.84
C GLN A 26 12.43 21.79 -31.59
N ALA A 27 13.46 21.51 -30.79
CA ALA A 27 13.73 22.24 -29.55
C ALA A 27 14.69 23.44 -29.78
N PRO A 28 14.47 24.59 -29.11
CA PRO A 28 15.33 25.75 -29.21
C PRO A 28 16.75 25.50 -28.62
N PRO A 29 17.80 26.14 -29.17
CA PRO A 29 19.22 25.74 -29.02
C PRO A 29 19.80 25.77 -27.60
N ARG A 30 19.08 26.27 -26.59
CA ARG A 30 19.53 26.24 -25.18
C ARG A 30 19.14 24.97 -24.43
N ALA A 31 18.19 24.17 -24.91
CA ALA A 31 17.79 22.91 -24.26
C ALA A 31 18.70 21.71 -24.63
N THR A 32 19.33 21.75 -25.81
CA THR A 32 20.13 20.63 -26.35
C THR A 32 21.48 20.46 -25.63
N LEU A 33 22.06 21.53 -25.10
CA LEU A 33 23.38 21.52 -24.44
C LEU A 33 23.35 20.93 -23.02
N SER A 34 22.24 21.06 -22.28
CA SER A 34 22.08 20.47 -20.95
C SER A 34 21.92 18.95 -21.01
N PHE A 35 21.23 18.46 -22.06
CA PHE A 35 20.96 17.02 -22.24
C PHE A 35 22.20 16.26 -22.76
N LEU A 36 23.02 16.85 -23.63
CA LEU A 36 24.23 16.21 -24.15
C LEU A 36 25.34 16.04 -23.08
N ARG A 37 25.35 16.87 -22.03
CA ARG A 37 26.27 16.68 -20.87
C ARG A 37 25.86 15.53 -19.94
N SER A 38 24.58 15.16 -19.92
CA SER A 38 24.09 14.02 -19.14
C SER A 38 24.49 12.68 -19.77
N LEU A 39 24.47 12.60 -21.11
CA LEU A 39 24.75 11.37 -21.85
C LEU A 39 26.23 10.95 -21.88
N SER A 40 27.19 11.88 -21.78
CA SER A 40 28.62 11.51 -21.69
C SER A 40 28.99 10.84 -20.37
N THR A 41 28.17 11.01 -19.32
CA THR A 41 28.41 10.41 -18.00
C THR A 41 27.89 8.96 -17.91
N VAL A 42 26.94 8.58 -18.77
CA VAL A 42 26.33 7.24 -18.75
C VAL A 42 27.12 6.22 -19.58
N SER A 43 27.88 6.64 -20.60
CA SER A 43 28.71 5.73 -21.41
C SER A 43 29.97 5.19 -20.71
N ALA A 44 30.36 5.74 -19.55
CA ALA A 44 31.58 5.31 -18.84
C ALA A 44 31.39 4.11 -17.91
N THR A 45 30.15 3.61 -17.70
CA THR A 45 29.87 2.55 -16.71
C THR A 45 29.39 1.24 -17.32
N ILE A 46 29.32 1.14 -18.65
CA ILE A 46 28.88 -0.09 -19.35
C ILE A 46 29.88 -0.39 -20.46
N GLY A 47 31.03 -0.93 -20.07
CA GLY A 47 32.06 -1.38 -20.99
C GLY A 47 33.00 -2.33 -20.28
N GLU A 48 32.58 -3.59 -20.16
CA GLU A 48 33.42 -4.82 -20.26
C GLU A 48 32.73 -5.99 -19.53
N ARG A 49 32.02 -6.83 -20.27
CA ARG A 49 31.78 -8.24 -19.93
C ARG A 49 31.45 -9.07 -21.18
N LYS A 50 32.49 -9.70 -21.73
CA LYS A 50 32.54 -10.92 -22.59
C LYS A 50 33.98 -11.43 -22.42
N THR A 51 34.37 -12.70 -22.27
CA THR A 51 33.77 -14.03 -22.43
C THR A 51 34.72 -15.06 -21.77
N SER A 52 34.19 -16.21 -21.38
CA SER A 52 34.84 -17.37 -20.72
C SER A 52 36.00 -18.02 -21.47
N ILE A 53 37.11 -18.40 -20.79
CA ILE A 53 37.96 -19.57 -21.11
C ILE A 53 38.54 -20.21 -19.82
N HIS A 54 38.52 -21.54 -19.75
CA HIS A 54 39.19 -22.44 -18.80
C HIS A 54 40.61 -21.99 -18.38
N SER A 55 40.91 -21.95 -17.07
CA SER A 55 42.30 -21.97 -16.57
C SER A 55 42.41 -22.53 -15.14
N GLN A 56 43.50 -23.28 -14.95
CA GLN A 56 43.94 -24.03 -13.76
C GLN A 56 44.07 -23.15 -12.49
N PRO A 57 44.05 -23.73 -11.26
CA PRO A 57 44.17 -22.95 -10.04
C PRO A 57 45.57 -22.32 -9.91
N THR A 58 45.64 -20.99 -9.93
CA THR A 58 46.87 -20.23 -9.70
C THR A 58 47.09 -20.00 -8.20
N SER A 59 48.33 -20.19 -7.73
CA SER A 59 48.72 -19.91 -6.34
C SER A 59 48.71 -18.41 -6.06
N LYS A 60 48.06 -17.98 -4.97
CA LYS A 60 48.03 -16.57 -4.54
C LYS A 60 49.32 -16.18 -3.79
N PHE A 61 49.81 -14.97 -4.06
CA PHE A 61 50.96 -14.34 -3.40
C PHE A 61 50.50 -13.07 -2.67
N ASP A 62 51.17 -12.68 -1.59
CA ASP A 62 50.90 -11.43 -0.87
C ASP A 62 51.51 -10.20 -1.56
N ARG A 63 51.25 -8.99 -1.03
CA ARG A 63 51.78 -7.72 -1.59
C ARG A 63 53.31 -7.57 -1.51
N LEU A 64 54.02 -8.52 -0.91
CA LEU A 64 55.48 -8.58 -0.83
C LEU A 64 56.04 -9.77 -1.64
N GLY A 65 55.22 -10.43 -2.47
CA GLY A 65 55.67 -11.48 -3.38
C GLY A 65 55.92 -12.83 -2.71
N ARG A 66 55.39 -13.07 -1.49
CA ARG A 66 55.51 -14.37 -0.81
C ARG A 66 54.29 -15.25 -1.06
N ARG A 67 54.52 -16.55 -1.27
CA ARG A 67 53.49 -17.53 -1.60
C ARG A 67 52.57 -17.73 -0.39
N ILE A 68 51.27 -17.53 -0.56
CA ILE A 68 50.28 -17.73 0.50
C ILE A 68 49.96 -19.23 0.55
N PRO A 69 50.19 -19.93 1.69
CA PRO A 69 49.80 -21.33 1.83
C PRO A 69 48.28 -21.46 1.71
N THR A 70 47.81 -22.41 0.89
CA THR A 70 46.40 -22.81 0.88
C THR A 70 46.07 -23.54 2.19
N PRO A 71 44.96 -23.20 2.87
CA PRO A 71 44.53 -23.96 4.04
C PRO A 71 44.19 -25.40 3.65
N PRO A 72 44.49 -26.40 4.51
CA PRO A 72 44.16 -27.79 4.20
C PRO A 72 42.65 -27.98 4.10
N SER A 73 42.24 -28.78 3.11
CA SER A 73 40.88 -29.27 2.92
C SER A 73 40.40 -30.11 4.11
N VAL A 74 39.12 -29.96 4.41
CA VAL A 74 38.31 -30.54 5.50
C VAL A 74 38.68 -31.99 5.86
N ILE A 75 38.99 -32.23 7.14
CA ILE A 75 38.84 -33.56 7.77
C ILE A 75 37.44 -33.60 8.38
N GLN A 76 36.60 -34.52 7.87
CA GLN A 76 35.33 -34.88 8.52
C GLN A 76 35.64 -35.52 9.88
N SER A 77 35.18 -34.88 10.96
CA SER A 77 35.12 -35.51 12.28
C SER A 77 34.08 -36.64 12.25
N PRO A 78 34.34 -37.83 12.82
CA PRO A 78 33.34 -38.88 12.91
C PRO A 78 32.18 -38.45 13.81
N SER A 79 30.95 -38.76 13.40
CA SER A 79 29.74 -38.56 14.20
C SER A 79 29.84 -39.32 15.54
N PRO A 80 29.33 -38.77 16.65
CA PRO A 80 29.29 -39.49 17.92
C PRO A 80 28.31 -40.69 17.83
N PRO A 81 28.54 -41.78 18.58
CA PRO A 81 27.71 -42.97 18.48
C PRO A 81 26.29 -42.70 19.00
N LEU A 82 25.30 -43.25 18.31
CA LEU A 82 23.90 -43.28 18.73
C LEU A 82 23.78 -43.86 20.14
N LYS A 83 23.34 -43.03 21.09
CA LYS A 83 22.81 -43.50 22.37
C LYS A 83 21.50 -44.23 22.10
N LYS A 84 21.49 -45.56 22.30
CA LYS A 84 20.26 -46.31 22.58
C LYS A 84 19.74 -45.86 23.93
N HIS A 85 18.61 -45.16 23.94
CA HIS A 85 17.73 -45.13 25.11
C HIS A 85 16.35 -45.65 24.71
N SER A 86 15.99 -46.73 25.39
CA SER A 86 14.69 -47.34 25.46
C SER A 86 13.69 -46.45 26.18
N SER A 87 12.55 -46.18 25.56
CA SER A 87 11.23 -46.24 26.19
C SER A 87 10.18 -46.00 25.11
N MET A 88 9.50 -47.06 24.71
CA MET A 88 8.13 -46.95 24.22
C MET A 88 7.29 -46.34 25.35
N ASP A 89 6.57 -45.27 25.06
CA ASP A 89 5.18 -45.03 25.50
C ASP A 89 4.71 -43.64 25.04
N SER A 90 4.28 -43.58 23.78
CA SER A 90 3.17 -42.74 23.31
C SER A 90 2.86 -43.16 21.88
N ILE A 91 1.85 -44.00 21.73
CA ILE A 91 1.30 -44.32 20.41
C ILE A 91 0.62 -43.05 19.91
N ASP A 92 1.19 -42.38 18.92
CA ASP A 92 0.48 -41.38 18.12
C ASP A 92 -0.70 -42.10 17.45
N LEU A 93 -1.90 -41.79 17.91
CA LEU A 93 -3.11 -42.22 17.22
C LEU A 93 -3.08 -41.64 15.81
N PRO A 94 -3.40 -42.42 14.76
CA PRO A 94 -3.43 -41.90 13.41
C PRO A 94 -4.41 -40.73 13.34
N GLU A 95 -3.93 -39.57 12.87
CA GLU A 95 -4.80 -38.43 12.58
C GLU A 95 -5.98 -38.93 11.75
N THR A 96 -7.20 -38.68 12.22
CA THR A 96 -8.41 -39.11 11.54
C THR A 96 -8.47 -38.48 10.14
N GLU A 97 -9.07 -39.17 9.16
CA GLU A 97 -9.25 -38.61 7.81
C GLU A 97 -9.91 -37.23 7.83
N GLU A 98 -10.77 -36.98 8.81
CA GLU A 98 -11.42 -35.69 9.07
C GLU A 98 -10.43 -34.61 9.50
N SER A 99 -9.50 -34.90 10.42
CA SER A 99 -8.43 -33.99 10.83
C SER A 99 -7.48 -33.64 9.68
N MET A 100 -7.11 -34.64 8.89
CA MET A 100 -6.30 -34.47 7.68
C MET A 100 -7.02 -33.64 6.62
N ARG A 101 -8.33 -33.83 6.46
CA ARG A 101 -9.17 -33.06 5.54
C ARG A 101 -9.30 -31.61 5.98
N GLU A 102 -9.59 -31.34 7.26
CA GLU A 102 -9.63 -29.99 7.81
C GLU A 102 -8.28 -29.28 7.65
N THR A 103 -7.17 -29.97 7.93
CA THR A 103 -5.82 -29.40 7.80
C THR A 103 -5.49 -29.06 6.35
N ARG A 104 -5.94 -29.91 5.41
CA ARG A 104 -5.78 -29.69 3.96
C ARG A 104 -6.66 -28.56 3.46
N GLU A 105 -7.91 -28.46 3.94
CA GLU A 105 -8.81 -27.34 3.64
C GLU A 105 -8.23 -26.02 4.18
N ARG A 106 -7.74 -25.97 5.42
CA ARG A 106 -7.05 -24.79 5.98
C ARG A 106 -5.81 -24.38 5.18
N ARG A 107 -5.02 -25.35 4.69
CA ARG A 107 -3.86 -25.07 3.81
C ARG A 107 -4.29 -24.54 2.44
N LEU A 108 -5.39 -25.05 1.89
CA LEU A 108 -5.96 -24.57 0.62
C LEU A 108 -6.56 -23.16 0.78
N GLU A 109 -7.26 -22.90 1.88
CA GLU A 109 -7.78 -21.57 2.26
C GLU A 109 -6.63 -20.57 2.37
N ARG A 110 -5.54 -20.93 3.08
CA ARG A 110 -4.33 -20.10 3.20
C ARG A 110 -3.62 -19.87 1.87
N ARG A 111 -3.59 -20.85 0.97
CA ARG A 111 -3.02 -20.68 -0.38
C ARG A 111 -3.91 -19.81 -1.28
N ARG A 112 -5.23 -19.89 -1.11
CA ARG A 112 -6.19 -19.03 -1.80
C ARG A 112 -6.20 -17.62 -1.24
N SER A 113 -5.95 -17.43 0.05
CA SER A 113 -5.74 -16.11 0.64
C SER A 113 -4.40 -15.54 0.16
N SER A 114 -3.30 -16.29 0.27
CA SER A 114 -1.97 -15.79 -0.12
C SER A 114 -1.87 -15.42 -1.61
N GLY A 115 -2.55 -16.16 -2.50
CA GLY A 115 -2.62 -15.80 -3.92
C GLY A 115 -3.45 -14.54 -4.20
N ARG A 116 -4.51 -14.30 -3.42
CA ARG A 116 -5.29 -13.04 -3.46
C ARG A 116 -4.49 -11.88 -2.88
N ASP A 117 -3.70 -12.13 -1.83
CA ASP A 117 -2.83 -11.14 -1.20
C ASP A 117 -1.71 -10.69 -2.17
N GLU A 118 -1.13 -11.60 -2.96
CA GLU A 118 -0.16 -11.24 -4.01
C GLU A 118 -0.78 -10.48 -5.19
N GLU A 119 -2.01 -10.79 -5.60
CA GLU A 119 -2.74 -10.05 -6.65
C GLU A 119 -3.16 -8.66 -6.17
N PHE A 120 -3.56 -8.53 -4.89
CA PHE A 120 -3.85 -7.28 -4.19
C PHE A 120 -2.64 -6.32 -4.17
N MET A 121 -1.41 -6.85 -4.02
CA MET A 121 -0.18 -6.07 -4.07
C MET A 121 0.18 -5.55 -5.48
N ARG A 122 -0.60 -5.91 -6.51
CA ARG A 122 -0.50 -5.34 -7.87
C ARG A 122 -1.52 -4.24 -8.13
N ALA A 123 -2.06 -3.60 -7.09
CA ALA A 123 -2.84 -2.38 -7.25
C ALA A 123 -2.07 -1.40 -8.14
N LYS A 124 -2.68 -1.00 -9.26
CA LYS A 124 -2.01 -0.17 -10.29
C LYS A 124 -2.03 1.29 -9.90
N THR A 125 -3.13 1.73 -9.30
CA THR A 125 -3.33 3.10 -8.84
C THR A 125 -4.05 3.10 -7.50
N LEU A 126 -3.55 3.92 -6.56
CA LEU A 126 -4.22 4.15 -5.29
C LEU A 126 -4.69 5.58 -5.22
N LEU A 127 -6.00 5.78 -5.06
CA LEU A 127 -6.61 7.10 -5.09
C LEU A 127 -7.35 7.34 -3.78
N ALA A 128 -6.98 8.43 -3.11
CA ALA A 128 -7.61 8.84 -1.88
C ALA A 128 -8.48 10.06 -2.14
N TYR A 129 -9.76 9.94 -1.80
CA TYR A 129 -10.71 11.02 -1.95
C TYR A 129 -10.67 11.92 -0.71
N TYR A 130 -10.40 13.22 -0.90
CA TYR A 130 -10.33 14.14 0.23
C TYR A 130 -11.74 14.46 0.75
N ASN A 131 -12.17 13.66 1.72
CA ASN A 131 -13.50 13.73 2.31
C ASN A 131 -13.49 14.43 3.68
N ASN A 132 -12.72 15.51 3.80
CA ASN A 132 -12.41 16.01 5.13
C ASN A 132 -13.58 16.81 5.73
N ARG A 133 -14.13 16.34 6.84
CA ARG A 133 -15.40 16.80 7.45
C ARG A 133 -15.30 18.14 8.18
N HIS A 134 -14.25 18.90 7.96
CA HIS A 134 -13.88 20.05 8.78
C HIS A 134 -14.73 21.32 8.62
N LYS A 135 -15.85 21.28 7.88
CA LYS A 135 -16.76 22.42 7.75
C LYS A 135 -18.22 22.03 7.78
N LEU A 136 -18.72 21.76 8.98
CA LEU A 136 -20.12 22.02 9.31
C LEU A 136 -20.20 23.13 10.37
N GLN A 137 -19.59 24.27 10.08
CA GLN A 137 -20.03 25.57 10.58
C GLN A 137 -20.13 26.56 9.43
N GLU A 138 -21.23 27.31 9.43
CA GLU A 138 -21.59 28.42 8.54
C GLU A 138 -21.89 28.11 7.07
N LYS A 139 -23.13 27.70 6.79
CA LYS A 139 -24.05 28.46 5.93
C LYS A 139 -25.42 27.79 5.91
N GLY A 140 -26.40 28.46 6.50
CA GLY A 140 -27.80 28.16 6.27
C GLY A 140 -28.12 28.23 4.77
N GLN A 141 -29.00 27.31 4.36
CA GLN A 141 -29.78 27.32 3.13
C GLN A 141 -29.00 27.49 1.81
N ARG A 142 -28.77 26.37 1.12
CA ARG A 142 -29.36 26.07 -0.20
C ARG A 142 -28.74 24.80 -0.79
N GLY A 143 -29.62 23.86 -1.17
CA GLY A 143 -29.36 22.97 -2.30
C GLY A 143 -28.59 21.67 -2.03
N MET A 144 -29.04 20.86 -1.07
CA MET A 144 -29.05 19.39 -1.20
C MET A 144 -29.97 18.87 -0.09
N LYS A 145 -31.03 18.12 -0.41
CA LYS A 145 -31.90 17.51 0.60
C LYS A 145 -31.15 16.36 1.30
N MET A 146 -30.22 16.71 2.18
CA MET A 146 -29.89 15.87 3.32
C MET A 146 -31.05 16.05 4.32
N SER A 147 -31.58 14.97 4.90
CA SER A 147 -32.59 15.08 5.95
C SER A 147 -32.02 15.92 7.10
N GLN A 148 -32.81 16.85 7.63
CA GLN A 148 -32.43 17.76 8.71
C GLN A 148 -31.82 16.99 9.91
N GLU A 149 -32.35 15.80 10.17
CA GLU A 149 -31.89 14.84 11.20
C GLU A 149 -30.42 14.38 11.02
N ARG A 150 -29.94 14.23 9.77
CA ARG A 150 -28.53 13.91 9.47
C ARG A 150 -27.60 15.10 9.67
N VAL A 151 -28.11 16.31 9.45
CA VAL A 151 -27.38 17.56 9.69
C VAL A 151 -27.24 17.78 11.19
N ASP A 152 -28.31 17.58 11.95
CA ASP A 152 -28.34 17.77 13.40
C ASP A 152 -27.42 16.78 14.13
N LYS A 153 -27.40 15.50 13.72
CA LYS A 153 -26.46 14.49 14.27
C LYS A 153 -24.99 14.76 13.93
N ALA A 154 -24.72 15.49 12.83
CA ALA A 154 -23.37 15.89 12.45
C ALA A 154 -22.90 17.17 13.17
N LEU A 155 -23.83 18.01 13.63
CA LEU A 155 -23.57 19.29 14.30
C LEU A 155 -23.09 19.14 15.74
N ASP A 156 -23.43 18.04 16.41
CA ASP A 156 -23.17 17.89 17.85
C ASP A 156 -21.69 17.75 18.26
N HIS A 157 -20.71 17.65 17.35
CA HIS A 157 -19.46 16.99 17.74
C HIS A 157 -18.12 17.35 17.10
N ILE A 158 -17.89 18.52 16.47
CA ILE A 158 -16.57 18.77 15.84
C ILE A 158 -16.10 20.22 15.91
N THR A 159 -14.94 20.43 16.54
CA THR A 159 -14.00 21.52 16.27
C THR A 159 -12.65 20.88 15.95
N GLU A 160 -12.16 21.00 14.71
CA GLU A 160 -10.72 21.01 14.37
C GLU A 160 -10.52 21.16 12.86
N LEU A 161 -9.46 21.87 12.46
CA LEU A 161 -8.92 22.15 11.11
C LEU A 161 -9.77 23.00 10.15
N ASN A 162 -9.67 24.34 10.27
CA ASN A 162 -10.30 25.38 9.43
C ASN A 162 -10.01 25.33 7.90
N ASN A 163 -10.49 24.33 7.15
CA ASN A 163 -10.34 24.26 5.69
C ASN A 163 -11.67 24.46 4.94
N SER A 164 -11.73 25.37 3.96
CA SER A 164 -12.91 25.56 3.09
C SER A 164 -13.30 24.30 2.34
N LYS A 165 -14.61 23.99 2.28
CA LYS A 165 -15.15 22.94 1.40
C LYS A 165 -14.78 23.32 -0.04
N PRO A 166 -14.01 22.51 -0.77
CA PRO A 166 -13.66 22.82 -2.14
C PRO A 166 -14.93 22.77 -3.01
N LYS A 167 -15.04 23.69 -3.97
CA LYS A 167 -16.18 23.76 -4.91
C LYS A 167 -16.21 22.62 -5.92
N GLN A 168 -15.07 21.95 -6.11
CA GLN A 168 -14.87 20.79 -6.96
C GLN A 168 -14.34 19.64 -6.10
N PRO A 169 -14.59 18.37 -6.48
CA PRO A 169 -13.96 17.23 -5.83
C PRO A 169 -12.44 17.37 -5.87
N PHE A 170 -11.78 17.05 -4.76
CA PHE A 170 -10.33 17.01 -4.66
C PHE A 170 -9.92 15.59 -4.23
N PHE A 171 -9.01 14.99 -4.97
CA PHE A 171 -8.45 13.67 -4.71
C PHE A 171 -6.96 13.69 -5.02
N PHE A 172 -6.22 12.79 -4.40
CA PHE A 172 -4.78 12.66 -4.55
C PHE A 172 -4.39 11.19 -4.67
N LEU A 173 -3.24 10.94 -5.27
CA LEU A 173 -2.71 9.60 -5.46
C LEU A 173 -1.76 9.23 -4.33
N LYS A 174 -1.68 7.93 -4.04
CA LYS A 174 -0.58 7.32 -3.28
C LYS A 174 0.13 6.30 -4.17
N PRO A 175 1.46 6.21 -4.12
CA PRO A 175 2.20 5.19 -4.86
C PRO A 175 1.91 3.80 -4.28
N PRO A 176 1.88 2.73 -5.12
CA PRO A 176 1.72 1.36 -4.64
C PRO A 176 2.80 0.94 -3.62
N SER A 177 3.99 1.56 -3.64
CA SER A 177 5.04 1.30 -2.65
C SER A 177 4.67 1.72 -1.22
N SER A 178 3.65 2.58 -1.04
CA SER A 178 3.16 2.95 0.27
C SER A 178 2.34 1.84 0.96
N ILE A 179 1.86 0.84 0.20
CA ILE A 179 1.06 -0.27 0.72
C ILE A 179 1.90 -1.09 1.71
N LEU A 180 1.41 -1.17 2.95
CA LEU A 180 1.91 -2.09 3.97
C LEU A 180 0.86 -3.19 4.14
N PRO A 181 1.12 -4.41 3.64
CA PRO A 181 0.16 -5.50 3.74
C PRO A 181 0.03 -6.00 5.19
N PRO A 182 -0.99 -6.82 5.49
CA PRO A 182 -1.08 -7.54 6.75
C PRO A 182 0.21 -8.29 7.06
N ASN A 183 0.73 -8.13 8.28
CA ASN A 183 2.01 -8.70 8.73
C ASN A 183 3.25 -8.20 7.95
N GLY A 184 3.14 -7.10 7.20
CA GLY A 184 4.24 -6.52 6.41
C GLY A 184 5.31 -5.79 7.22
N GLY A 185 5.20 -5.75 8.55
CA GLY A 185 6.11 -5.03 9.44
C GLY A 185 5.44 -3.82 10.10
N ALA A 186 6.22 -2.77 10.33
CA ALA A 186 5.79 -1.55 11.00
C ALA A 186 5.53 -0.40 10.01
N VAL A 187 4.75 0.60 10.44
CA VAL A 187 4.75 1.91 9.79
C VAL A 187 6.05 2.62 10.13
N ILE A 188 6.81 3.00 9.11
CA ILE A 188 8.10 3.65 9.26
C ILE A 188 7.92 5.16 9.20
N ARG A 189 8.09 5.84 10.34
CA ARG A 189 8.06 7.29 10.42
C ARG A 189 9.39 7.89 9.93
N PRO A 190 9.41 8.74 8.90
CA PRO A 190 10.63 9.45 8.51
C PRO A 190 11.05 10.47 9.60
N LYS A 191 12.36 10.70 9.74
CA LYS A 191 12.88 11.65 10.75
C LYS A 191 12.32 13.05 10.54
N GLY A 192 11.89 13.69 11.63
CA GLY A 192 11.35 15.05 11.60
C GLY A 192 9.91 15.17 11.06
N VAL A 193 9.24 14.05 10.77
CA VAL A 193 7.84 14.05 10.34
C VAL A 193 6.89 14.01 11.54
N ASP A 194 5.88 14.88 11.53
CA ASP A 194 4.69 14.74 12.38
C ASP A 194 3.71 13.79 11.70
N LEU A 195 3.70 12.52 12.13
CA LEU A 195 2.98 11.44 11.47
C LEU A 195 1.58 11.28 12.03
N HIS A 196 0.56 11.44 11.19
CA HIS A 196 -0.85 11.34 11.56
C HIS A 196 -1.52 10.10 10.97
N TYR A 197 -2.45 9.52 11.73
CA TYR A 197 -3.32 8.43 11.27
C TYR A 197 -4.66 8.98 10.74
N GLU A 198 -5.21 8.30 9.73
CA GLU A 198 -6.52 8.58 9.14
C GLU A 198 -7.15 7.22 8.79
N VAL A 199 -8.02 6.65 9.64
CA VAL A 199 -8.68 5.35 9.34
C VAL A 199 -9.68 5.52 8.21
N GLU A 200 -9.65 4.66 7.19
CA GLU A 200 -10.53 4.75 6.03
C GLU A 200 -11.02 3.38 5.55
N LEU A 201 -12.25 3.34 5.02
CA LEU A 201 -12.75 2.22 4.24
C LEU A 201 -12.17 2.33 2.82
N ALA A 202 -11.51 1.27 2.37
CA ALA A 202 -10.97 1.15 1.02
C ALA A 202 -11.89 0.29 0.14
N LEU A 203 -12.08 0.73 -1.10
CA LEU A 203 -12.83 0.01 -2.14
C LEU A 203 -11.83 -0.61 -3.11
N ILE A 204 -11.93 -1.90 -3.36
CA ILE A 204 -11.14 -2.59 -4.37
C ILE A 204 -12.01 -2.75 -5.62
N MET A 205 -11.57 -2.14 -6.72
CA MET A 205 -12.33 -2.10 -7.96
C MET A 205 -12.24 -3.44 -8.70
N GLY A 206 -13.38 -4.01 -9.08
CA GLY A 206 -13.49 -5.29 -9.78
C GLY A 206 -13.56 -5.21 -11.30
N LYS A 207 -13.84 -4.02 -11.82
CA LYS A 207 -13.99 -3.76 -13.25
C LYS A 207 -13.64 -2.30 -13.55
N GLN A 208 -13.47 -2.02 -14.84
CA GLN A 208 -13.23 -0.66 -15.31
C GLN A 208 -14.43 0.25 -15.03
N VAL A 209 -14.18 1.47 -14.57
CA VAL A 209 -15.17 2.53 -14.39
C VAL A 209 -14.66 3.81 -15.03
N LYS A 210 -15.44 4.38 -15.96
CA LYS A 210 -15.11 5.60 -16.68
C LYS A 210 -16.38 6.40 -16.95
N ASN A 211 -16.35 7.71 -16.67
CA ASN A 211 -17.49 8.61 -16.86
C ASN A 211 -18.80 8.08 -16.22
N LEU A 212 -18.69 7.50 -15.02
CA LEU A 212 -19.86 7.02 -14.27
C LEU A 212 -20.71 8.22 -13.84
N GLU A 213 -22.03 8.13 -14.00
CA GLU A 213 -22.95 9.11 -13.43
C GLU A 213 -23.27 8.80 -11.97
N ALA A 214 -23.33 9.84 -11.13
CA ALA A 214 -23.45 9.68 -9.68
C ALA A 214 -24.78 9.02 -9.27
N GLU A 215 -25.82 9.17 -10.09
CA GLU A 215 -27.14 8.58 -9.91
C GLU A 215 -27.18 7.08 -10.27
N ASN A 216 -26.17 6.56 -10.97
CA ASN A 216 -26.08 5.13 -11.29
C ASN A 216 -25.43 4.34 -10.14
N GLU A 217 -26.13 4.32 -9.00
CA GLU A 217 -25.66 3.64 -7.80
C GLU A 217 -25.41 2.14 -8.01
N LYS A 218 -26.26 1.48 -8.83
CA LYS A 218 -26.12 0.06 -9.13
C LYS A 218 -24.78 -0.21 -9.80
N GLU A 219 -24.42 0.54 -10.84
CA GLU A 219 -23.14 0.36 -11.52
C GLU A 219 -21.97 0.68 -10.58
N ALA A 220 -22.09 1.73 -9.77
CA ALA A 220 -21.09 2.09 -8.77
C ALA A 220 -20.82 0.93 -7.82
N TYR A 221 -21.86 0.36 -7.19
CA TYR A 221 -21.68 -0.75 -6.27
C TYR A 221 -21.24 -2.02 -7.00
N ASP A 222 -21.80 -2.34 -8.16
CA ASP A 222 -21.39 -3.50 -8.98
C ASP A 222 -19.94 -3.42 -9.46
N SER A 223 -19.34 -2.24 -9.47
CA SER A 223 -17.93 -2.07 -9.83
C SER A 223 -16.95 -2.41 -8.71
N ILE A 224 -17.42 -2.51 -7.47
CA ILE A 224 -16.61 -2.87 -6.31
C ILE A 224 -16.59 -4.40 -6.20
N GLU A 225 -15.38 -4.97 -6.19
CA GLU A 225 -15.14 -6.40 -5.99
C GLU A 225 -15.11 -6.75 -4.51
N SER A 226 -14.42 -5.93 -3.71
CA SER A 226 -14.24 -6.18 -2.28
C SER A 226 -13.89 -4.89 -1.53
N TYR A 227 -13.78 -5.01 -0.20
CA TYR A 227 -13.42 -3.91 0.69
C TYR A 227 -12.15 -4.26 1.47
N ALA A 228 -11.50 -3.26 2.05
CA ALA A 228 -10.48 -3.43 3.07
C ALA A 228 -10.53 -2.26 4.06
N MET A 229 -10.01 -2.46 5.26
CA MET A 229 -9.66 -1.35 6.12
C MET A 229 -8.27 -0.84 5.77
N SER A 230 -8.07 0.45 5.94
CA SER A 230 -6.79 1.10 5.67
C SER A 230 -6.50 2.23 6.66
N ILE A 231 -5.24 2.64 6.73
CA ILE A 231 -4.83 3.85 7.41
C ILE A 231 -4.11 4.75 6.41
N ASP A 232 -4.69 5.90 6.08
CA ASP A 232 -4.04 6.90 5.22
C ASP A 232 -3.05 7.75 6.04
N MET A 233 -1.87 7.17 6.26
CA MET A 233 -0.82 7.85 7.02
C MET A 233 -0.38 9.14 6.31
N THR A 234 -0.23 10.19 7.10
CA THR A 234 0.07 11.53 6.59
C THR A 234 1.23 12.16 7.34
N ALA A 235 2.25 12.61 6.62
CA ALA A 235 3.26 13.52 7.16
C ALA A 235 2.65 14.92 7.24
N ARG A 236 2.03 15.25 8.38
CA ARG A 236 1.17 16.43 8.54
C ARG A 236 1.92 17.74 8.32
N ASN A 237 3.13 17.85 8.86
CA ASN A 237 3.98 19.03 8.68
C ASN A 237 4.38 19.21 7.20
N ALA A 238 4.79 18.15 6.51
CA ALA A 238 5.04 18.19 5.07
C ALA A 238 3.80 18.58 4.26
N GLN A 239 2.61 18.07 4.62
CA GLN A 239 1.36 18.44 3.97
C GLN A 239 1.04 19.94 4.18
N ASN A 240 1.23 20.44 5.39
CA ASN A 240 0.96 21.84 5.73
C ASN A 240 1.89 22.78 4.96
N GLU A 241 3.18 22.44 4.87
CA GLU A 241 4.13 23.20 4.05
C GLU A 241 3.75 23.16 2.56
N ALA A 242 3.40 21.98 2.03
CA ALA A 242 2.96 21.85 0.65
C ALA A 242 1.71 22.71 0.36
N LYS A 243 0.71 22.69 1.26
CA LYS A 243 -0.48 23.55 1.16
C LYS A 243 -0.12 25.04 1.14
N LYS A 244 0.77 25.50 2.03
CA LYS A 244 1.22 26.91 2.09
C LYS A 244 1.93 27.34 0.80
N LYS A 245 2.70 26.44 0.19
CA LYS A 245 3.51 26.71 -1.01
C LYS A 245 2.80 26.38 -2.33
N GLY A 246 1.58 25.82 -2.29
CA GLY A 246 0.87 25.36 -3.48
C GLY A 246 1.55 24.17 -4.18
N LEU A 247 2.27 23.33 -3.42
CA LEU A 247 3.01 22.16 -3.91
C LEU A 247 2.16 20.87 -3.81
N PRO A 248 2.50 19.84 -4.59
CA PRO A 248 1.76 18.58 -4.58
C PRO A 248 2.00 17.79 -3.28
N TRP A 249 1.11 16.82 -3.00
CA TRP A 249 1.08 16.11 -1.71
C TRP A 249 1.80 14.75 -1.72
N ASP A 250 2.46 14.38 -2.82
CA ASP A 250 3.10 13.07 -3.00
C ASP A 250 4.05 12.72 -1.86
N ILE A 251 4.89 13.66 -1.41
CA ILE A 251 5.78 13.44 -0.27
C ILE A 251 4.97 13.26 1.02
N ALA A 252 3.93 14.07 1.23
CA ALA A 252 3.17 14.04 2.47
C ALA A 252 2.34 12.75 2.64
N LYS A 253 1.95 12.11 1.53
CA LYS A 253 1.04 10.97 1.51
C LYS A 253 1.69 9.67 1.01
N GLY A 254 2.85 9.73 0.36
CA GLY A 254 3.39 8.62 -0.44
C GLY A 254 4.69 8.00 0.04
N PHE A 255 5.12 8.24 1.28
CA PHE A 255 6.23 7.45 1.85
C PHE A 255 5.90 5.96 1.85
N ASP A 256 6.94 5.12 1.79
CA ASP A 256 6.78 3.68 2.00
C ASP A 256 6.08 3.44 3.34
N THR A 257 5.26 2.39 3.41
CA THR A 257 4.44 2.02 4.59
C THR A 257 3.35 3.01 5.01
N PHE A 258 3.11 4.11 4.27
CA PHE A 258 2.05 5.08 4.61
C PHE A 258 0.64 4.62 4.25
N LEU A 259 0.46 3.37 3.86
CA LEU A 259 -0.85 2.76 3.69
C LEU A 259 -0.90 1.34 4.27
N PRO A 260 -0.94 1.18 5.60
CA PRO A 260 -1.36 -0.07 6.23
C PRO A 260 -2.74 -0.48 5.73
N MET A 261 -2.89 -1.73 5.31
CA MET A 261 -4.16 -2.30 4.88
C MET A 261 -4.44 -3.64 5.55
N SER A 262 -5.73 -3.93 5.75
CA SER A 262 -6.21 -5.20 6.27
C SER A 262 -6.19 -6.30 5.21
N ASN A 263 -6.63 -7.50 5.59
CA ASN A 263 -6.99 -8.52 4.61
C ASN A 263 -8.22 -8.05 3.82
N ILE A 264 -8.47 -8.71 2.68
CA ILE A 264 -9.65 -8.44 1.86
C ILE A 264 -10.91 -8.87 2.61
N ILE A 265 -11.85 -7.95 2.74
CA ILE A 265 -13.20 -8.19 3.24
C ILE A 265 -14.10 -8.46 2.04
N SER A 266 -14.76 -9.62 2.02
CA SER A 266 -15.68 -9.97 0.95
C SER A 266 -16.84 -8.98 0.90
N LYS A 267 -17.30 -8.63 -0.31
CA LYS A 267 -18.45 -7.74 -0.50
C LYS A 267 -19.70 -8.22 0.22
N SER A 268 -19.90 -9.53 0.33
CA SER A 268 -21.06 -10.11 1.05
C SER A 268 -21.03 -9.87 2.56
N GLN A 269 -19.86 -9.60 3.15
CA GLN A 269 -19.74 -9.28 4.58
C GLN A 269 -20.11 -7.82 4.89
N ILE A 270 -20.14 -6.94 3.88
CA ILE A 270 -20.58 -5.55 3.98
C ILE A 270 -21.69 -5.30 2.94
N PRO A 271 -22.93 -5.77 3.20
CA PRO A 271 -24.03 -5.61 2.24
C PRO A 271 -24.37 -4.14 1.94
N ASP A 272 -24.24 -3.27 2.94
CA ASP A 272 -24.37 -1.82 2.80
C ASP A 272 -23.10 -1.14 3.33
N PRO A 273 -22.23 -0.61 2.45
CA PRO A 273 -20.99 0.05 2.85
C PRO A 273 -21.22 1.40 3.54
N HIS A 274 -22.46 1.93 3.55
CA HIS A 274 -22.86 3.11 4.31
C HIS A 274 -23.49 2.76 5.67
N ASN A 275 -23.51 1.49 6.07
CA ASN A 275 -23.97 1.04 7.37
C ASN A 275 -22.93 0.16 8.09
N ALA A 276 -21.70 0.64 8.11
CA ALA A 276 -20.60 0.04 8.86
C ALA A 276 -20.05 1.04 9.89
N THR A 277 -19.48 0.53 10.97
CA THR A 277 -18.73 1.35 11.94
C THR A 277 -17.26 1.04 11.80
N VAL A 278 -16.45 2.06 11.52
CA VAL A 278 -14.99 1.95 11.46
C VAL A 278 -14.39 2.51 12.75
N TRP A 279 -13.26 1.97 13.18
CA TRP A 279 -12.59 2.47 14.38
C TRP A 279 -11.08 2.33 14.30
N LEU A 280 -10.38 3.17 15.06
CA LEU A 280 -8.95 3.13 15.28
C LEU A 280 -8.65 3.40 16.76
N THR A 281 -7.74 2.60 17.30
CA THR A 281 -7.13 2.82 18.61
C THR A 281 -5.64 3.07 18.46
N VAL A 282 -5.08 3.89 19.36
CA VAL A 282 -3.64 4.02 19.56
C VAL A 282 -3.36 3.59 21.00
N ASN A 283 -2.50 2.59 21.19
CA ASN A 283 -2.17 2.03 22.51
C ASN A 283 -3.42 1.66 23.33
N ASN A 284 -4.42 1.05 22.67
CA ASN A 284 -5.71 0.64 23.22
C ASN A 284 -6.70 1.77 23.56
N GLU A 285 -6.37 3.02 23.28
CA GLU A 285 -7.29 4.14 23.44
C GLU A 285 -8.00 4.44 22.12
N HIS A 286 -9.34 4.47 22.12
CA HIS A 286 -10.09 4.89 20.94
C HIS A 286 -9.78 6.33 20.56
N ARG A 287 -9.33 6.51 19.32
CA ARG A 287 -9.06 7.83 18.74
C ARG A 287 -10.03 8.18 17.62
N GLN A 288 -10.43 7.19 16.83
CA GLN A 288 -11.49 7.33 15.83
C GLN A 288 -12.49 6.20 16.01
N LYS A 289 -13.78 6.54 15.94
CA LYS A 289 -14.87 5.56 15.89
C LYS A 289 -16.10 6.27 15.34
N ASP A 290 -16.53 5.88 14.15
CA ASP A 290 -17.71 6.51 13.53
C ASP A 290 -18.37 5.61 12.48
N SER A 291 -19.60 5.96 12.12
CA SER A 291 -20.36 5.28 11.08
C SER A 291 -19.97 5.78 9.68
N THR A 292 -19.87 4.86 8.70
CA THR A 292 -19.70 5.18 7.28
C THR A 292 -20.93 5.86 6.67
N GLU A 293 -22.08 5.84 7.36
CA GLU A 293 -23.25 6.65 7.01
C GLU A 293 -22.96 8.16 7.10
N LEU A 294 -21.85 8.54 7.74
CA LEU A 294 -21.46 9.93 7.93
C LEU A 294 -20.48 10.46 6.88
N MET A 295 -20.11 9.65 5.88
CA MET A 295 -19.29 10.11 4.74
C MET A 295 -19.94 11.32 4.07
N LEU A 296 -19.21 12.43 3.90
CA LEU A 296 -19.78 13.66 3.33
C LEU A 296 -20.24 13.45 1.88
N TYR A 297 -19.50 12.68 1.10
CA TYR A 297 -19.92 12.18 -0.22
C TYR A 297 -20.15 10.67 -0.17
N ARG A 298 -21.24 10.21 -0.77
CA ARG A 298 -21.54 8.77 -0.91
C ARG A 298 -20.58 8.13 -1.92
N ILE A 299 -20.40 6.81 -1.83
CA ILE A 299 -19.49 6.04 -2.70
C ILE A 299 -19.80 6.24 -4.20
N PRO A 300 -21.07 6.20 -4.67
CA PRO A 300 -21.37 6.46 -6.09
C PRO A 300 -20.88 7.82 -6.57
N ARG A 301 -20.99 8.85 -5.73
CA ARG A 301 -20.51 10.19 -6.03
C ARG A 301 -18.97 10.24 -6.10
N ILE A 302 -18.29 9.58 -5.16
CA ILE A 302 -16.82 9.48 -5.14
C ILE A 302 -16.33 8.84 -6.45
N LEU A 303 -16.87 7.67 -6.81
CA LEU A 303 -16.50 6.95 -8.02
C LEU A 303 -16.83 7.75 -9.29
N SER A 304 -17.98 8.43 -9.33
CA SER A 304 -18.35 9.32 -10.43
C SER A 304 -17.32 10.44 -10.64
N ASP A 305 -17.01 11.20 -9.58
CA ASP A 305 -16.09 12.33 -9.63
C ASP A 305 -14.70 11.92 -10.09
N ILE A 306 -14.21 10.78 -9.60
CA ILE A 306 -12.93 10.20 -10.01
C ILE A 306 -12.98 9.80 -11.49
N SER A 307 -13.98 8.98 -11.86
CA SER A 307 -14.07 8.36 -13.20
C SER A 307 -14.24 9.36 -14.35
N LYS A 308 -14.69 10.59 -14.04
CA LYS A 308 -14.79 11.72 -14.97
C LYS A 308 -13.44 12.37 -15.27
N VAL A 309 -12.45 12.16 -14.41
CA VAL A 309 -11.08 12.69 -14.57
C VAL A 309 -10.09 11.60 -14.98
N MET A 310 -10.17 10.42 -14.36
CA MET A 310 -9.31 9.29 -14.65
C MET A 310 -10.10 7.98 -14.61
N THR A 311 -9.85 7.08 -15.55
CA THR A 311 -10.43 5.75 -15.53
C THR A 311 -9.96 4.98 -14.29
N LEU A 312 -10.89 4.36 -13.57
CA LEU A 312 -10.56 3.34 -12.57
C LEU A 312 -10.49 1.99 -13.27
N GLU A 313 -9.41 1.25 -13.06
CA GLU A 313 -9.21 -0.08 -13.61
C GLU A 313 -9.48 -1.18 -12.58
N LYS A 314 -9.66 -2.42 -13.04
CA LYS A 314 -9.70 -3.57 -12.13
C LYS A 314 -8.40 -3.62 -11.30
N GLY A 315 -8.57 -3.76 -9.98
CA GLY A 315 -7.49 -3.80 -8.99
C GLY A 315 -7.09 -2.43 -8.43
N ASP A 316 -7.64 -1.32 -8.95
CA ASP A 316 -7.42 -0.02 -8.33
C ASP A 316 -8.08 0.05 -6.95
N ILE A 317 -7.50 0.87 -6.07
CA ILE A 317 -7.97 1.06 -4.70
C ILE A 317 -8.42 2.50 -4.51
N VAL A 318 -9.65 2.67 -4.01
CA VAL A 318 -10.23 3.98 -3.70
C VAL A 318 -10.43 4.11 -2.19
N LEU A 319 -9.76 5.07 -1.56
CA LEU A 319 -10.01 5.44 -0.16
C LEU A 319 -11.11 6.49 -0.07
N THR A 320 -12.00 6.31 0.90
CA THR A 320 -13.29 7.02 0.98
C THR A 320 -13.32 8.19 1.96
N GLY A 321 -12.19 8.46 2.61
CA GLY A 321 -12.01 9.49 3.61
C GLY A 321 -12.16 9.01 5.04
N THR A 322 -11.58 9.78 5.95
CA THR A 322 -11.50 9.46 7.38
C THR A 322 -12.57 10.16 8.23
N PRO A 323 -13.07 9.53 9.31
CA PRO A 323 -13.91 10.22 10.29
C PRO A 323 -13.10 11.23 11.12
N LYS A 324 -13.78 11.97 12.02
CA LYS A 324 -13.12 12.86 12.98
C LYS A 324 -12.13 12.11 13.88
N GLY A 325 -11.25 12.85 14.56
CA GLY A 325 -10.30 12.29 15.53
C GLY A 325 -8.92 11.94 14.97
N VAL A 326 -8.59 12.47 13.79
CA VAL A 326 -7.22 12.44 13.24
C VAL A 326 -6.24 12.97 14.27
N GLY A 327 -5.11 12.29 14.44
CA GLY A 327 -4.11 12.66 15.44
C GLY A 327 -2.76 12.06 15.13
N SER A 328 -1.76 12.42 15.94
CA SER A 328 -0.37 12.01 15.74
C SER A 328 -0.02 10.69 16.44
N VAL A 329 0.98 10.01 15.88
CA VAL A 329 1.61 8.81 16.43
C VAL A 329 3.13 8.94 16.41
N LYS A 330 3.79 8.22 17.32
CA LYS A 330 5.24 8.22 17.51
C LYS A 330 5.78 6.79 17.47
N PRO A 331 7.08 6.59 17.18
CA PRO A 331 7.74 5.31 17.30
C PRO A 331 7.48 4.70 18.68
N GLY A 332 7.12 3.41 18.67
CA GLY A 332 6.67 2.67 19.84
C GLY A 332 5.15 2.62 20.02
N ASP A 333 4.38 3.51 19.38
CA ASP A 333 2.92 3.43 19.39
C ASP A 333 2.44 2.23 18.56
N VAL A 334 1.36 1.60 19.01
CA VAL A 334 0.67 0.52 18.29
C VAL A 334 -0.72 1.00 17.91
N MET A 335 -1.00 0.97 16.60
CA MET A 335 -2.31 1.27 16.04
C MET A 335 -3.08 -0.03 15.82
N ARG A 336 -4.36 -0.03 16.21
CA ARG A 336 -5.30 -1.10 15.84
C ARG A 336 -6.52 -0.53 15.14
N VAL A 337 -6.95 -1.18 14.07
CA VAL A 337 -8.12 -0.79 13.28
C VAL A 337 -9.06 -1.97 13.15
N GLY A 338 -10.35 -1.67 13.02
CA GLY A 338 -11.35 -2.64 12.63
C GLY A 338 -12.60 -2.00 12.06
N ILE A 339 -13.54 -2.88 11.72
CA ILE A 339 -14.83 -2.53 11.16
C ILE A 339 -15.88 -3.50 11.69
N SER A 340 -17.04 -2.96 12.06
CA SER A 340 -18.21 -3.73 12.43
C SER A 340 -19.40 -3.44 11.54
N VAL A 341 -20.15 -4.51 11.23
CA VAL A 341 -21.41 -4.47 10.46
C VAL A 341 -22.48 -5.14 11.31
N GLY A 342 -23.60 -4.44 11.54
CA GLY A 342 -24.67 -4.96 12.39
C GLY A 342 -24.23 -5.32 13.81
N GLY A 343 -23.23 -4.60 14.35
CA GLY A 343 -22.66 -4.84 15.68
C GLY A 343 -21.66 -6.01 15.77
N LYS A 344 -21.33 -6.67 14.66
CA LYS A 344 -20.32 -7.73 14.61
C LYS A 344 -19.04 -7.22 13.98
N GLU A 345 -17.92 -7.39 14.66
CA GLU A 345 -16.59 -7.11 14.10
C GLU A 345 -16.25 -8.11 12.99
N LEU A 346 -15.61 -7.62 11.93
CA LEU A 346 -15.12 -8.45 10.83
C LEU A 346 -13.63 -8.72 11.04
N GLU A 347 -13.25 -10.00 11.14
CA GLU A 347 -11.87 -10.41 11.39
C GLU A 347 -10.93 -10.00 10.26
N GLU A 348 -11.38 -10.08 9.01
CA GLU A 348 -10.59 -9.71 7.83
C GLU A 348 -10.23 -8.22 7.81
N GLY A 349 -11.04 -7.38 8.45
CA GLY A 349 -10.85 -5.94 8.52
C GLY A 349 -9.89 -5.48 9.62
N LYS A 350 -9.36 -6.40 10.43
CA LYS A 350 -8.45 -6.03 11.53
C LYS A 350 -7.06 -5.70 11.02
N ILE A 351 -6.49 -4.63 11.57
CA ILE A 351 -5.08 -4.26 11.41
C ILE A 351 -4.50 -4.10 12.82
N GLU A 352 -3.30 -4.61 13.04
CA GLU A 352 -2.45 -4.24 14.17
C GLU A 352 -1.06 -3.92 13.63
N VAL A 353 -0.60 -2.70 13.87
CA VAL A 353 0.67 -2.22 13.31
C VAL A 353 1.37 -1.29 14.28
N ALA A 354 2.65 -1.56 14.52
CA ALA A 354 3.52 -0.70 15.31
C ALA A 354 4.08 0.44 14.45
N VAL A 355 4.47 1.54 15.10
CA VAL A 355 5.22 2.62 14.48
C VAL A 355 6.69 2.49 14.86
N GLU A 356 7.57 2.59 13.87
CA GLU A 356 9.03 2.61 14.06
C GLU A 356 9.65 3.87 13.47
N GLU A 357 10.83 4.25 13.96
CA GLU A 357 11.59 5.37 13.39
C GLU A 357 12.38 4.91 12.17
N SER A 358 12.39 5.72 11.11
CA SER A 358 13.19 5.43 9.93
C SER A 358 14.68 5.43 10.21
N THR A 359 15.38 4.41 9.71
CA THR A 359 16.84 4.33 9.70
C THR A 359 17.47 5.05 8.51
N SER A 360 16.65 5.56 7.57
CA SER A 360 17.10 6.29 6.38
C SER A 360 17.86 7.58 6.72
N THR A 361 18.62 8.06 5.73
CA THR A 361 19.28 9.37 5.76
C THR A 361 18.31 10.53 5.52
N TYR A 362 17.09 10.26 5.04
CA TYR A 362 16.06 11.28 4.87
C TYR A 362 15.66 11.90 6.22
N GLN A 363 15.59 13.23 6.27
CA GLN A 363 15.06 13.99 7.39
C GLN A 363 14.24 15.16 6.86
N PHE A 364 12.98 15.23 7.25
CA PHE A 364 12.14 16.39 6.97
C PHE A 364 12.57 17.56 7.85
N LYS A 365 12.72 18.73 7.24
CA LYS A 365 12.94 20.02 7.89
C LYS A 365 12.11 21.04 7.15
N GLU A 366 11.31 21.81 7.87
CA GLU A 366 10.52 22.89 7.28
C GLU A 366 11.45 23.93 6.65
N THR A 367 11.09 24.44 5.47
CA THR A 367 11.89 25.44 4.73
C THR A 367 11.24 26.80 4.61
#